data_AF-A0A5C7URW7-F1
#
_entry.id   AF-A0A5C7URW7-F1
#
_cell.length_a   1.000
_cell.length_b   1.000
_cell.length_c   1.000
_cell.angle_alpha   90.00
_cell.angle_beta   90.00
_cell.angle_gamma   90.00
#
_symmetry.space_group_name_H-M   'P 1'
#
loop_
_entity.id
_entity.type
_entity.pdbx_description
1 polymer ?
#
loop_
_entity_poly.entity_id
_entity_poly.type
_entity_poly.pdbx_seq_one_letter_code
_entity_poly.pdbx_strand_id
1 'polypeptide(L)'
;MQLNLTDPDSILRWWRSFPERHWAYLDAFEAGSPEFRGAIRAARLRIQADPLFDEARIAALSSQRRRGPVVAADWDDADLADEFEADAPAAPAWVDEELPVH
;
A
#
# COMPACT_ATOMS: atom_id res chain seq x y z
N MET A 1 15.19 4.85 1.83
CA MET A 1 15.41 3.95 2.97
C MET A 1 14.48 2.76 2.82
N GLN A 2 14.97 1.55 3.03
CA GLN A 2 14.13 0.35 3.03
C GLN A 2 13.47 0.19 4.41
N LEU A 3 12.16 0.02 4.43
CA LEU A 3 11.37 -0.17 5.65
C LEU A 3 11.36 -1.67 6.01
N ASN A 4 11.77 -2.00 7.23
CA ASN A 4 11.59 -3.33 7.79
C ASN A 4 10.58 -3.28 8.95
N LEU A 5 9.40 -3.87 8.77
CA LEU A 5 8.31 -3.88 9.76
C LEU A 5 8.55 -4.84 10.94
N THR A 6 9.54 -5.72 10.85
CA THR A 6 9.93 -6.62 11.96
C THR A 6 10.88 -5.96 12.96
N ASP A 7 11.55 -4.87 12.55
CA ASP A 7 12.54 -4.16 13.35
C ASP A 7 12.03 -2.78 13.78
N PRO A 8 11.77 -2.55 15.08
CA PRO A 8 11.26 -1.27 15.55
C PRO A 8 12.23 -0.10 15.33
N ASP A 9 13.55 -0.36 15.28
CA ASP A 9 14.55 0.69 14.99
C ASP A 9 14.53 1.11 13.52
N SER A 10 14.29 0.17 12.59
CA SER A 10 14.04 0.47 11.19
C SER A 10 12.77 1.31 11.00
N ILE A 11 11.68 0.97 11.72
CA ILE A 11 10.43 1.72 11.69
C ILE A 11 10.65 3.16 12.19
N LEU A 12 11.40 3.31 13.29
CA LEU A 12 11.68 4.62 13.88
C LEU A 12 12.54 5.50 12.96
N ARG A 13 13.57 4.93 12.32
CA ARG A 13 14.40 5.64 11.32
C ARG A 13 13.59 6.06 10.10
N TRP A 14 12.72 5.18 9.61
CA TRP A 14 11.81 5.50 8.53
C TRP A 14 10.83 6.62 8.91
N TRP A 15 10.25 6.57 10.11
CA TRP A 15 9.36 7.62 10.62
C TRP A 15 10.08 8.98 10.68
N ARG A 16 11.29 9.05 11.22
CA ARG A 16 12.08 10.30 11.33
C ARG A 16 12.35 10.99 9.98
N SER A 17 12.30 10.27 8.87
CA SER A 17 12.49 10.87 7.54
C SER A 17 11.33 11.80 7.16
N PHE A 18 10.10 11.44 7.55
CA PHE A 18 8.89 12.25 7.34
C PHE A 18 7.88 12.00 8.46
N PRO A 19 8.12 12.53 9.68
CA PRO A 19 7.37 12.17 10.88
C PRO A 19 5.86 12.47 10.76
N GLU A 20 5.53 13.52 10.01
CA GLU A 20 4.16 14.00 9.80
C GLU A 20 3.36 13.11 8.84
N ARG A 21 4.02 12.53 7.82
CA ARG A 21 3.37 11.62 6.86
C ARG A 21 3.32 10.21 7.39
N HIS A 22 4.41 9.74 7.97
CA HIS A 22 4.62 8.34 8.31
C HIS A 22 3.85 7.87 9.54
N TRP A 23 3.42 8.79 10.41
CA TRP A 23 2.57 8.44 11.56
C TRP A 23 1.27 7.75 11.15
N ALA A 24 0.52 8.31 10.18
CA ALA A 24 -0.77 7.75 9.76
C ALA A 24 -0.64 6.37 9.09
N TYR A 25 0.51 6.07 8.49
CA TYR A 25 0.77 4.76 7.89
C TYR A 25 1.01 3.68 8.95
N LEU A 26 1.49 4.03 10.15
CA LEU A 26 1.64 3.06 11.24
C LEU A 26 0.28 2.49 11.68
N ASP A 27 -0.77 3.31 11.70
CA ASP A 27 -2.13 2.82 12.00
C ASP A 27 -2.63 1.86 10.91
N ALA A 28 -2.35 2.15 9.64
CA ALA A 28 -2.70 1.27 8.53
C ALA A 28 -1.92 -0.06 8.58
N PHE A 29 -0.62 -0.03 8.86
CA PHE A 29 0.18 -1.25 9.02
C PHE A 29 -0.22 -2.06 10.25
N GLU A 30 -0.60 -1.42 11.36
CA GLU A 30 -1.08 -2.12 12.56
C GLU A 30 -2.42 -2.84 12.30
N ALA A 31 -3.28 -2.24 11.48
CA ALA A 31 -4.55 -2.82 11.05
C ALA A 31 -4.36 -3.99 10.07
N GLY A 32 -3.57 -3.78 9.01
CA GLY A 32 -3.39 -4.74 7.90
C GLY A 32 -2.40 -5.87 8.16
N SER A 33 -1.46 -5.72 9.09
CA SER A 33 -0.41 -6.73 9.33
C SER A 33 -0.34 -7.13 10.81
N PRO A 34 -1.22 -8.03 11.27
CA PRO A 34 -1.30 -8.45 12.67
C PRO A 34 0.03 -9.02 13.21
N GLU A 35 0.83 -9.67 12.37
CA GLU A 35 2.12 -10.27 12.69
C GLU A 35 3.20 -9.24 13.10
N PHE A 36 3.08 -7.99 12.65
CA PHE A 36 4.04 -6.93 12.95
C PHE A 36 3.57 -5.98 14.06
N ARG A 37 2.37 -6.18 14.61
CA ARG A 37 1.80 -5.30 15.67
C ARG A 37 2.74 -5.10 16.84
N GLY A 38 3.48 -6.14 17.26
CA GLY A 38 4.43 -6.05 18.36
C GLY A 38 5.55 -5.04 18.08
N ALA A 39 6.19 -5.16 16.91
CA ALA A 39 7.25 -4.25 16.49
C ALA A 39 6.73 -2.82 16.24
N ILE A 40 5.55 -2.69 15.61
CA ILE A 40 4.91 -1.40 15.35
C ILE A 40 4.58 -0.68 16.67
N ARG A 41 4.00 -1.37 17.66
CA ARG A 41 3.72 -0.79 18.98
C ARG A 41 4.99 -0.38 19.72
N ALA A 42 6.03 -1.23 19.68
CA ALA A 42 7.32 -0.91 20.28
C ALA A 42 7.97 0.32 19.61
N ALA A 43 7.81 0.49 18.30
CA ALA A 43 8.25 1.70 17.60
C ALA A 43 7.41 2.93 18.00
N ARG A 44 6.08 2.81 18.09
CA ARG A 44 5.18 3.91 18.52
C ARG A 44 5.55 4.46 19.88
N LEU A 45 5.81 3.58 20.86
CA LEU A 45 6.22 4.00 22.20
C LEU A 45 7.52 4.81 22.18
N ARG A 46 8.50 4.40 21.35
CA ARG A 46 9.75 5.13 21.19
C ARG A 46 9.57 6.45 20.44
N ILE A 47 8.69 6.47 19.44
CA ILE A 47 8.35 7.69 18.69
C ILE A 47 7.69 8.71 19.62
N GLN A 48 6.75 8.30 20.47
CA GLN A 48 6.10 9.21 21.42
C GLN A 48 7.07 9.79 22.45
N ALA A 49 8.17 9.08 22.75
CA ALA A 49 9.24 9.58 23.60
C ALA A 49 10.29 10.42 22.84
N ASP A 50 10.18 10.55 21.52
CA ASP A 50 11.12 11.30 20.69
C ASP A 50 10.80 12.81 20.75
N PRO A 51 11.79 13.70 20.91
CA PRO A 51 11.56 15.15 20.94
C PRO A 51 11.00 15.72 19.63
N LEU A 52 11.11 15.00 18.51
CA LEU A 52 10.52 15.38 17.23
C LEU A 52 9.01 15.06 17.15
N PHE A 53 8.48 14.30 18.10
CA PHE A 53 7.07 13.98 18.15
C PHE A 53 6.28 15.13 18.76
N ASP A 54 5.51 15.80 17.90
CA ASP A 54 4.52 16.80 18.29
C ASP A 54 3.15 16.31 17.85
N GLU A 55 2.37 15.84 18.82
CA GLU A 55 1.04 15.28 18.59
C GLU A 55 0.10 16.27 17.90
N ALA A 56 0.16 17.56 18.27
CA ALA A 56 -0.69 18.59 17.71
C ALA A 56 -0.35 18.86 16.23
N ARG A 57 0.95 18.91 15.91
CA ARG A 57 1.44 19.07 14.53
C ARG A 57 1.08 17.87 13.65
N ILE A 58 1.26 16.66 14.16
CA ILE A 58 0.92 15.42 13.45
C ILE A 58 -0.60 15.31 13.22
N ALA A 59 -1.40 15.62 14.23
CA ALA A 59 -2.86 15.63 14.13
C ALA A 59 -3.35 16.65 13.09
N ALA A 60 -2.80 17.86 13.06
CA ALA A 60 -3.18 18.90 12.10
C ALA A 60 -2.92 18.50 10.63
N LEU A 61 -1.78 17.86 10.36
CA LEU A 61 -1.41 17.43 9.00
C LEU A 61 -2.20 16.18 8.55
N SER A 62 -2.46 15.25 9.46
CA SER A 62 -3.29 14.07 9.16
C SER A 62 -4.74 14.44 8.84
N SER A 63 -5.28 15.47 9.51
CA SER A 63 -6.65 15.93 9.32
C SER A 63 -6.83 16.83 8.08
N GLN A 64 -5.79 17.54 7.64
CA GLN A 64 -5.78 18.18 6.30
C GLN A 64 -5.92 17.16 5.17
N ARG A 65 -5.29 15.99 5.29
CA ARG A 65 -5.35 14.94 4.26
C ARG A 65 -6.76 14.32 4.13
N ARG A 66 -7.49 14.16 5.23
CA ARG A 66 -8.88 13.66 5.21
C ARG A 66 -9.89 14.64 4.59
N ARG A 67 -9.51 15.92 4.43
CA ARG A 67 -10.34 16.93 3.74
C ARG A 67 -10.03 17.09 2.25
N GLY A 68 -9.06 16.34 1.70
CA GLY A 68 -8.82 16.25 0.25
C GLY A 68 -9.75 15.23 -0.41
N PRO A 69 -10.06 15.38 -1.73
CA PRO A 69 -10.91 14.43 -2.43
C PRO A 69 -10.33 13.01 -2.32
N VAL A 70 -11.17 12.11 -1.82
CA VAL A 70 -10.87 10.70 -1.56
C VAL A 70 -10.57 10.01 -2.89
N VAL A 71 -9.29 9.87 -3.20
CA VAL A 71 -8.80 8.71 -3.96
C VAL A 71 -8.33 7.75 -2.88
N ALA A 72 -9.27 6.97 -2.36
CA ALA A 72 -8.95 5.83 -1.51
C ALA A 72 -7.97 4.98 -2.32
N ALA A 73 -6.74 4.89 -1.81
CA ALA A 73 -5.75 4.01 -2.37
C ALA A 73 -6.22 2.58 -2.06
N ASP A 74 -6.86 2.01 -3.07
CA ASP A 74 -7.20 0.61 -3.24
C ASP A 74 -5.92 -0.22 -3.06
N TRP A 75 -5.75 -0.79 -1.88
CA TRP A 75 -4.62 -1.66 -1.53
C TRP A 75 -5.13 -3.00 -0.96
N ASP A 76 -6.34 -3.41 -1.35
CA ASP A 76 -6.94 -4.67 -0.91
C ASP A 76 -7.84 -5.24 -2.01
N ASP A 77 -7.22 -5.89 -3.01
CA ASP A 77 -7.70 -7.07 -3.75
C ASP A 77 -6.60 -7.43 -4.78
N ALA A 78 -5.74 -8.45 -4.64
CA ALA A 78 -5.98 -9.85 -4.31
C ALA A 78 -6.89 -10.60 -5.32
N ASP A 79 -6.90 -10.25 -6.61
CA ASP A 79 -7.48 -11.12 -7.66
C ASP A 79 -6.84 -10.91 -9.05
N LEU A 80 -5.55 -11.24 -9.21
CA LEU A 80 -4.94 -11.50 -10.55
C LEU A 80 -3.88 -12.60 -10.41
N ALA A 81 -4.33 -13.79 -10.01
CA ALA A 81 -3.69 -15.05 -10.35
C ALA A 81 -4.65 -15.82 -11.27
N ASP A 82 -4.09 -16.53 -12.25
CA ASP A 82 -4.73 -17.17 -13.42
C ASP A 82 -5.19 -16.18 -14.51
N GLU A 83 -4.71 -16.20 -15.75
CA GLU A 83 -4.16 -17.30 -16.53
C GLU A 83 -3.17 -16.69 -17.55
N PHE A 84 -1.91 -17.09 -17.44
CA PHE A 84 -0.90 -16.88 -18.48
C PHE A 84 -0.83 -18.17 -19.26
N GLU A 85 -1.71 -18.38 -20.24
CA GLU A 85 -1.43 -19.33 -21.32
C GLU A 85 -0.94 -18.54 -22.53
N ALA A 86 0.37 -18.35 -22.56
CA ALA A 86 1.09 -17.93 -23.75
C ALA A 86 1.28 -19.14 -24.67
N ASP A 87 0.82 -19.04 -25.92
CA ASP A 87 1.42 -19.58 -27.16
C ASP A 87 0.38 -19.42 -28.29
N ALA A 88 0.58 -18.99 -29.52
CA ALA A 88 1.61 -18.32 -30.30
C ALA A 88 0.88 -17.84 -31.59
N PRO A 89 1.46 -16.90 -32.36
CA PRO A 89 0.80 -16.27 -33.51
C PRO A 89 1.07 -17.01 -34.84
N ALA A 90 0.02 -17.23 -35.64
CA ALA A 90 0.16 -17.44 -37.08
C ALA A 90 -1.13 -17.04 -37.82
N ALA A 91 -1.09 -15.89 -38.48
CA ALA A 91 -1.97 -15.56 -39.60
C ALA A 91 -1.61 -16.43 -40.84
N PRO A 92 -2.23 -16.25 -42.02
CA PRO A 92 -3.59 -15.87 -42.40
C PRO A 92 -4.19 -16.88 -43.43
N ALA A 93 -5.36 -16.53 -44.00
CA ALA A 93 -5.74 -16.71 -45.41
C ALA A 93 -6.95 -17.63 -45.74
N TRP A 94 -7.64 -17.23 -46.82
CA TRP A 94 -8.67 -17.92 -47.62
C TRP A 94 -10.08 -17.89 -46.98
N VAL A 95 -11.00 -17.01 -47.41
CA VAL A 95 -11.84 -17.06 -48.64
C VAL A 95 -12.67 -18.34 -48.74
N ASP A 96 -13.99 -18.19 -48.58
CA ASP A 96 -15.12 -18.93 -49.20
C ASP A 96 -16.38 -18.21 -48.66
N GLU A 97 -17.04 -17.27 -49.33
CA GLU A 97 -17.84 -17.37 -50.56
C GLU A 97 -18.83 -18.56 -50.57
N GLU A 98 -20.14 -18.24 -50.63
CA GLU A 98 -21.29 -19.09 -51.04
C GLU A 98 -21.76 -20.23 -50.08
N LEU A 99 -23.04 -20.48 -49.78
CA LEU A 99 -24.37 -20.12 -50.33
C LEU A 99 -25.47 -20.36 -49.25
N PRO A 100 -26.68 -19.78 -49.39
CA PRO A 100 -27.82 -19.99 -48.51
C PRO A 100 -28.60 -21.28 -48.83
N VAL A 101 -29.14 -21.93 -47.79
CA VAL A 101 -30.17 -22.98 -47.90
C VAL A 101 -31.44 -22.45 -47.24
N HIS A 102 -32.41 -22.00 -48.03
CA HIS A 102 -33.81 -22.44 -47.98
C HIS A 102 -34.67 -21.76 -49.05
#